data_AF-A0AAN4Z3Z9-F1
#
_entry.id   AF-A0AAN4Z3Z9-F1
#
_cell.length_a   1.000
_cell.length_b   1.000
_cell.length_c   1.000
_cell.angle_alpha   90.00
_cell.angle_beta   90.00
_cell.angle_gamma   90.00
#
_symmetry.space_group_name_H-M   'P 1'
#
loop_
_entity.id
_entity.type
_entity.pdbx_description
1 polymer ?
#
loop_
_entity_poly.entity_id
_entity_poly.type
_entity_poly.pdbx_seq_one_letter_code
_entity_poly.pdbx_strand_id
1 'polypeptide(L)'
;SLSMVTRHWADYPADIMYNFYLWNLTNPYEMIYEGAMPRFQDHGPYAYRGYEQKENLTWSSDGKEVSYRNRRSWVFDAAASCATCTEKDIFIVPNVAYA
;
A
#
# COMPACT_ATOMS: atom_id res chain seq x y z
N SER A 1 22.31 3.90 -25.17
CA SER A 1 21.87 3.09 -24.01
C SER A 1 21.34 4.02 -22.93
N LEU A 2 20.39 3.57 -22.09
CA LEU A 2 19.85 4.40 -21.00
C LEU A 2 20.92 4.70 -19.95
N SER A 3 20.85 5.88 -19.33
CA SER A 3 21.76 6.27 -18.23
C SER A 3 21.54 5.39 -17.01
N MET A 4 22.55 5.32 -16.11
CA MET A 4 22.40 4.63 -14.82
C MET A 4 21.23 5.17 -14.00
N VAL A 5 21.07 6.50 -13.96
CA VAL A 5 19.97 7.16 -13.24
C VAL A 5 18.62 6.73 -13.82
N THR A 6 18.50 6.69 -15.14
CA THR A 6 17.25 6.25 -15.81
C THR A 6 16.95 4.78 -15.52
N ARG A 7 17.98 3.92 -15.46
CA ARG A 7 17.79 2.51 -15.10
C ARG A 7 17.33 2.34 -13.67
N HIS A 8 17.95 3.02 -12.70
CA HIS A 8 17.53 2.95 -11.30
C HIS A 8 16.18 3.61 -11.03
N TRP A 9 15.81 4.62 -11.82
CA TRP A 9 14.45 5.18 -11.78
C TRP A 9 13.40 4.20 -12.34
N ALA A 10 13.76 3.46 -13.39
CA ALA A 10 12.88 2.47 -14.01
C ALA A 10 12.75 1.19 -13.18
N ASP A 11 13.84 0.75 -12.54
CA ASP A 11 13.93 -0.44 -11.71
C ASP A 11 14.74 -0.08 -10.45
N TYR A 12 14.02 0.21 -9.37
CA TYR A 12 14.61 0.74 -8.14
C TYR A 12 15.42 -0.36 -7.42
N PRO A 13 16.71 -0.12 -7.10
CA PRO A 13 17.61 -1.19 -6.66
C PRO A 13 17.48 -1.59 -5.18
N ALA A 14 16.47 -1.10 -4.45
CA ALA A 14 16.28 -1.40 -3.04
C ALA A 14 14.83 -1.76 -2.72
N ASP A 15 14.63 -2.42 -1.58
CA ASP A 15 13.30 -2.82 -1.12
C ASP A 15 12.49 -1.61 -0.67
N ILE A 16 11.25 -1.51 -1.16
CA ILE A 16 10.28 -0.50 -0.72
C ILE A 16 9.33 -1.17 0.26
N MET A 17 9.39 -0.77 1.53
CA MET A 17 8.49 -1.30 2.56
C MET A 17 7.22 -0.46 2.68
N TYR A 18 6.06 -1.12 2.60
CA TYR A 18 4.75 -0.53 2.81
C TYR A 18 4.18 -1.06 4.12
N ASN A 19 4.11 -0.19 5.13
CA ASN A 19 3.57 -0.54 6.44
C ASN A 19 2.15 0.02 6.57
N PHE A 20 1.16 -0.87 6.63
CA PHE A 20 -0.24 -0.48 6.84
C PHE A 20 -0.61 -0.59 8.32
N TYR A 21 -1.34 0.40 8.80
CA TYR A 21 -1.95 0.41 10.13
C TYR A 21 -3.45 0.53 9.94
N LEU A 22 -4.19 -0.32 10.63
CA LEU A 22 -5.64 -0.43 10.50
C LEU A 22 -6.29 -0.19 11.86
N TRP A 23 -7.49 0.37 11.82
CA TRP A 23 -8.27 0.72 13.01
C TRP A 23 -9.54 -0.11 13.03
N ASN A 24 -9.58 -1.11 13.90
CA ASN A 24 -10.77 -1.94 14.06
C ASN A 24 -11.84 -1.20 14.86
N LEU A 25 -13.04 -1.03 14.30
CA LEU A 25 -14.18 -0.47 15.03
C LEU A 25 -14.77 -1.49 16.01
N THR A 26 -14.77 -1.15 17.29
CA THR A 26 -15.17 -2.07 18.37
C THR A 26 -16.63 -1.92 18.82
N ASN A 27 -17.32 -0.85 18.42
CA ASN A 27 -18.72 -0.57 18.78
C ASN A 27 -19.61 -0.16 17.60
N PRO A 28 -19.65 -0.95 16.50
CA PRO A 28 -20.38 -0.57 15.30
C PRO A 28 -21.89 -0.36 15.54
N TYR A 29 -22.52 -1.18 16.38
CA TYR A 29 -23.95 -1.08 16.65
C TYR A 29 -24.32 0.19 17.42
N GLU A 30 -23.59 0.49 18.51
CA GLU A 30 -23.78 1.73 19.29
C GLU A 30 -23.59 2.97 18.41
N MET A 31 -22.55 2.93 17.55
CA MET A 31 -22.26 4.05 16.65
C MET A 31 -23.37 4.27 15.61
N ILE A 32 -23.87 3.20 14.98
CA ILE A 32 -24.87 3.29 13.90
C ILE A 32 -26.27 3.60 14.44
N TYR A 33 -26.68 2.94 15.52
CA TYR A 33 -28.08 2.95 15.96
C TYR A 33 -28.35 3.85 17.17
N GLU A 34 -27.32 4.17 17.96
CA GLU A 34 -27.48 4.93 19.21
C GLU A 34 -26.77 6.30 19.16
N GLY A 35 -26.04 6.58 18.08
CA GLY A 35 -25.29 7.83 17.92
C GLY A 35 -24.04 7.91 18.81
N ALA A 36 -23.56 6.76 19.32
CA ALA A 36 -22.37 6.73 20.15
C ALA A 36 -21.11 7.11 19.34
N MET A 37 -20.11 7.67 20.03
CA MET A 37 -18.80 7.92 19.42
C MET A 37 -18.12 6.59 19.04
N PRO A 38 -17.50 6.48 17.87
CA PRO A 38 -16.79 5.27 17.46
C PRO A 38 -15.55 5.03 18.34
N ARG A 39 -15.33 3.78 18.69
CA ARG A 39 -14.19 3.29 19.47
C ARG A 39 -13.32 2.40 18.59
N PHE A 40 -12.07 2.82 18.37
CA PHE A 40 -11.13 2.10 17.52
C PHE A 40 -10.06 1.37 18.33
N GLN A 41 -9.58 0.27 17.77
CA GLN A 41 -8.37 -0.42 18.20
C GLN A 41 -7.35 -0.41 17.07
N ASP A 42 -6.15 0.08 17.34
CA ASP A 42 -5.05 0.14 16.38
C ASP A 42 -4.44 -1.25 16.17
N HIS A 43 -4.16 -1.62 14.91
CA HIS A 43 -3.47 -2.85 14.53
C HIS A 43 -2.41 -2.56 13.47
N GLY A 44 -1.24 -3.15 13.63
CA GLY A 44 -0.15 -3.05 12.66
C GLY A 44 1.24 -2.98 13.30
N PRO A 45 2.29 -2.89 12.46
CA PRO A 45 2.20 -2.78 11.00
C PRO A 45 1.82 -4.11 10.32
N TYR A 46 1.07 -4.04 9.22
CA TYR A 46 1.03 -5.06 8.19
C TYR A 46 2.03 -4.66 7.11
N ALA A 47 3.20 -5.30 7.11
CA ALA A 47 4.31 -4.94 6.25
C ALA A 47 4.23 -5.68 4.92
N TYR A 48 4.42 -4.96 3.83
CA TYR A 48 4.52 -5.50 2.47
C TYR A 48 5.79 -5.01 1.80
N ARG A 49 6.54 -5.93 1.21
CA ARG A 49 7.62 -5.60 0.26
C ARG A 49 7.00 -5.25 -1.08
N GLY A 50 7.18 -4.01 -1.51
CA GLY A 50 6.71 -3.49 -2.77
C GLY A 50 7.80 -3.49 -3.83
N TYR A 51 7.39 -3.85 -5.05
CA TYR A 51 8.23 -3.84 -6.25
C TYR A 51 7.58 -2.92 -7.27
N GLU A 52 8.36 -1.99 -7.82
CA GLU A 52 7.93 -1.05 -8.84
C GLU A 52 8.85 -1.13 -10.06
N GLN A 53 8.28 -1.45 -11.23
CA GLN A 53 9.00 -1.51 -12.50
C GLN A 53 8.31 -0.66 -13.56
N LYS A 54 9.06 0.25 -14.16
CA LYS A 54 8.58 1.06 -15.30
C LYS A 54 8.91 0.33 -16.59
N GLU A 55 7.87 -0.09 -17.28
CA GLU A 55 7.93 -0.84 -18.53
C GLU A 55 7.61 0.06 -19.73
N ASN A 56 8.04 -0.33 -20.92
CA ASN A 56 7.72 0.35 -22.19
C ASN A 56 8.09 1.83 -22.24
N LEU A 57 9.29 2.19 -21.75
CA LEU A 57 9.80 3.56 -21.78
C LEU A 57 9.90 4.08 -23.22
N THR A 58 9.13 5.11 -23.52
CA THR A 58 9.11 5.78 -24.83
C THR A 58 9.41 7.26 -24.61
N TRP A 59 10.54 7.72 -25.12
CA TRP A 59 10.96 9.12 -25.02
C TRP A 59 10.31 9.96 -26.13
N SER A 60 9.97 11.21 -25.81
CA SER A 60 9.60 12.21 -26.81
C SER A 60 10.76 12.48 -27.76
N SER A 61 10.44 13.03 -28.94
CA SER A 61 11.45 13.35 -29.96
C SER A 61 12.48 14.38 -29.49
N ASP A 62 12.10 15.28 -28.59
CA ASP A 62 13.01 16.26 -27.96
C ASP A 62 13.71 15.71 -26.71
N GLY A 63 13.40 14.47 -26.30
CA GLY A 63 14.00 13.78 -25.17
C GLY A 63 13.64 14.34 -23.79
N LYS A 64 12.64 15.24 -23.70
CA LYS A 64 12.26 15.90 -22.44
C LYS A 64 11.14 15.17 -21.68
N GLU A 65 10.40 14.32 -22.37
CA GLU A 65 9.29 13.56 -21.79
C GLU A 65 9.50 12.07 -21.99
N VAL A 66 9.01 11.26 -21.06
CA VAL A 66 9.02 9.81 -21.15
C VAL A 66 7.67 9.24 -20.74
N SER A 67 7.07 8.47 -21.65
CA SER A 67 5.87 7.67 -21.37
C SER A 67 6.28 6.27 -20.93
N TYR A 68 5.59 5.71 -19.95
CA TYR A 68 5.86 4.36 -19.44
C TYR A 68 4.60 3.77 -18.79
N ARG A 69 4.58 2.44 -18.65
CA ARG A 69 3.62 1.74 -17.81
C ARG A 69 4.28 1.42 -16.47
N ASN A 70 3.65 1.79 -15.37
CA ASN A 70 4.14 1.44 -14.05
C ASN A 70 3.52 0.12 -13.57
N ARG A 71 4.34 -0.93 -13.42
CA ARG A 71 3.93 -2.20 -12.85
C ARG A 71 4.32 -2.24 -11.38
N ARG A 72 3.31 -2.32 -10.51
CA ARG A 72 3.49 -2.42 -9.07
C ARG A 72 2.99 -3.77 -8.55
N SER A 73 3.72 -4.35 -7.62
CA SER A 73 3.30 -5.55 -6.89
C SER A 73 3.75 -5.46 -5.44
N TRP A 74 3.05 -6.17 -4.57
CA TRP A 74 3.30 -6.19 -3.14
C TRP A 74 3.25 -7.63 -2.64
N VAL A 75 4.18 -7.98 -1.76
CA VAL A 75 4.26 -9.29 -1.13
C VAL A 75 4.28 -9.11 0.38
N PHE A 76 3.36 -9.76 1.09
CA PHE A 76 3.28 -9.67 2.54
C PHE A 76 4.57 -10.18 3.21
N ASP A 77 5.04 -9.43 4.19
CA ASP A 77 6.20 -9.76 4.99
C ASP A 77 5.78 -9.97 6.46
N ALA A 78 5.55 -11.23 6.81
CA ALA A 78 5.16 -11.62 8.15
C ALA A 78 6.23 -11.27 9.20
N ALA A 79 7.51 -11.28 8.85
CA ALA A 79 8.60 -10.99 9.78
C ALA A 79 8.75 -9.50 10.08
N ALA A 80 8.41 -8.65 9.11
CA ALA A 80 8.38 -7.20 9.27
C ALA A 80 7.03 -6.66 9.80
N SER A 81 6.01 -7.54 9.92
CA SER A 81 4.69 -7.21 10.45
C SER A 81 4.66 -7.30 11.98
N CYS A 82 3.57 -6.83 12.60
CA CYS A 82 3.35 -7.03 14.03
C CYS A 82 3.26 -8.53 14.37
N ALA A 83 3.66 -8.91 15.58
CA ALA A 83 3.84 -10.31 15.97
C ALA A 83 2.61 -11.21 15.78
N THR A 84 1.41 -10.65 15.84
CA THR A 84 0.13 -11.36 15.69
C THR A 84 -0.58 -11.06 14.38
N CYS A 85 -0.01 -10.19 13.54
CA CYS A 85 -0.66 -9.71 12.32
C CYS A 85 -0.61 -10.76 11.21
N THR A 86 -1.75 -11.04 10.58
CA THR A 86 -1.85 -11.93 9.41
C THR A 86 -2.69 -11.31 8.29
N GLU A 87 -2.45 -11.70 7.03
CA GLU A 87 -3.31 -11.25 5.91
C GLU A 87 -4.78 -11.69 6.02
N LYS A 88 -5.10 -12.56 6.99
CA LYS A 88 -6.45 -13.06 7.24
C LYS A 88 -7.16 -12.33 8.38
N ASP A 89 -6.53 -11.32 8.96
CA ASP A 89 -7.11 -10.55 10.05
C ASP A 89 -8.38 -9.83 9.56
N ILE A 90 -9.42 -9.85 10.39
CA ILE A 90 -10.74 -9.31 10.05
C ILE A 90 -10.93 -8.00 10.80
N PHE A 91 -11.34 -6.97 10.05
CA PHE A 91 -11.60 -5.64 10.57
C PHE A 91 -13.05 -5.25 10.32
N ILE A 92 -13.66 -4.64 11.34
CA ILE A 92 -14.91 -3.90 11.16
C ILE A 92 -14.53 -2.47 10.79
N VAL A 93 -14.91 -2.05 9.59
CA VAL A 93 -14.63 -0.72 9.04
C VAL A 93 -15.90 -0.11 8.45
N PRO A 94 -15.97 1.22 8.25
CA PRO A 94 -17.05 1.83 7.49
C PRO A 94 -17.16 1.19 6.10
N ASN A 95 -18.40 1.03 5.63
CA ASN A 95 -18.61 0.52 4.28
C ASN A 95 -18.21 1.59 3.25
N VAL A 96 -17.02 1.41 2.65
CA VAL A 96 -16.40 2.35 1.71
C VAL A 96 -17.26 2.61 0.48
N ALA A 97 -18.14 1.68 0.09
CA ALA A 97 -19.02 1.87 -1.07
C ALA A 97 -20.16 2.87 -0.82
N TYR A 98 -20.47 3.18 0.45
CA TYR A 98 -21.54 4.09 0.85
C TYR A 98 -21.01 5.32 1.63
N ALA A 99 -19.69 5.45 1.75
CA ALA A 99 -19.03 6.55 2.46
C ALA A 99 -18.95 7.82 1.63
#